data_AF-W7TIC7-F1
#
_entry.id   AF-W7TIC7-F1
#
_cell.length_a   1.000
_cell.length_b   1.000
_cell.length_c   1.000
_cell.angle_alpha   90.00
_cell.angle_beta   90.00
_cell.angle_gamma   90.00
#
_symmetry.space_group_name_H-M   'P 1'
#
loop_
_entity.id
_entity.type
_entity.pdbx_description
1 polymer ?
#
loop_
_entity_poly.entity_id
_entity_poly.type
_entity_poly.pdbx_seq_one_letter_code
_entity_poly.pdbx_strand_id
1 'polypeptide(L)'
;MSRSDEKGNVNANAAGTQTNITEGKRIAYTISVAADGPYKDGAAVLAHAIRKAVKDSHYSMELIAMVHPSVTTTHASLTYASWKHLDRDVPLDVKKIKGTYMRKNSAKNGCCDALELIKLHACLLDGYHLLSIWTWTLRFRNLWTHCSIFRT
;
A
#
# COMPACT_ATOMS: atom_id res chain seq x y z
N MET A 1 -36.18 39.64 36.63
CA MET A 1 -35.15 40.67 36.90
C MET A 1 -33.80 39.98 36.75
N SER A 2 -33.32 39.76 35.53
CA SER A 2 -32.66 40.72 34.64
C SER A 2 -31.27 41.13 35.15
N ARG A 3 -30.21 40.55 34.58
CA ARG A 3 -29.21 41.34 33.83
C ARG A 3 -28.29 40.45 33.00
N SER A 4 -28.09 40.94 31.79
CA SER A 4 -27.41 40.38 30.65
C SER A 4 -25.92 40.76 30.62
N ASP A 5 -25.20 40.05 29.76
CA ASP A 5 -24.03 40.46 28.98
C ASP A 5 -22.66 40.58 29.68
N GLU A 6 -21.75 39.67 29.33
CA GLU A 6 -20.41 40.06 28.88
C GLU A 6 -19.82 39.05 27.88
N LYS A 7 -19.51 39.53 26.68
CA LYS A 7 -18.78 38.79 25.63
C LYS A 7 -17.28 38.90 25.90
N GLY A 8 -16.56 37.78 25.83
CA GLY A 8 -15.10 37.75 25.78
C GLY A 8 -14.61 36.63 24.87
N ASN A 9 -14.20 37.00 23.66
CA ASN A 9 -13.53 36.16 22.66
C ASN A 9 -12.03 36.39 22.76
N VAL A 10 -11.20 35.36 23.06
CA VAL A 10 -9.79 35.31 22.65
C VAL A 10 -9.24 33.87 22.55
N ASN A 11 -8.94 33.45 21.33
CA ASN A 11 -7.86 32.57 20.83
C ASN A 11 -7.52 31.20 21.47
N ALA A 12 -7.75 30.17 20.65
CA ALA A 12 -6.75 29.36 19.95
C ALA A 12 -5.53 28.77 20.72
N ASN A 13 -5.38 27.45 20.51
CA ASN A 13 -4.14 26.67 20.44
C ASN A 13 -3.39 26.35 21.76
N ALA A 14 -3.69 25.18 22.31
CA ALA A 14 -2.73 24.31 23.02
C ALA A 14 -3.42 22.96 23.26
N ALA A 15 -2.88 21.76 23.00
CA ALA A 15 -1.56 21.37 22.56
C ALA A 15 -1.74 20.05 21.79
N GLY A 16 -1.69 20.13 20.46
CA GLY A 16 -1.33 18.96 19.67
C GLY A 16 0.14 18.70 19.91
N THR A 17 0.47 17.55 20.49
CA THR A 17 1.85 17.07 20.52
C THR A 17 2.27 16.79 19.08
N GLN A 18 2.75 17.82 18.38
CA GLN A 18 3.55 17.65 17.18
C GLN A 18 4.88 17.07 17.65
N THR A 19 4.96 15.74 17.66
CA THR A 19 6.23 15.05 17.63
C THR A 19 6.93 15.50 16.36
N ASN A 20 7.92 16.37 16.51
CA ASN A 20 8.92 16.66 15.49
C ASN A 20 9.63 15.34 15.17
N ILE A 21 9.07 14.57 14.26
CA ILE A 21 9.77 13.46 13.62
C ILE A 21 10.81 14.15 12.76
N THR A 22 12.08 14.05 13.12
CA THR A 22 13.18 14.37 12.20
C THR A 22 12.81 13.72 10.87
N GLU A 23 12.74 14.52 9.80
CA GLU A 23 12.19 14.17 8.49
C GLU A 23 13.08 13.13 7.79
N GLY A 24 13.15 11.94 8.39
CA GLY A 24 13.97 10.83 7.95
C GLY A 24 13.33 10.26 6.70
N LYS A 25 14.15 10.01 5.68
CA LYS A 25 13.70 9.46 4.41
C LYS A 25 12.92 8.15 4.66
N ARG A 26 11.67 8.11 4.21
CA ARG A 26 10.71 7.00 4.42
C ARG A 26 10.60 6.15 3.17
N ILE A 27 10.66 4.83 3.31
CA ILE A 27 10.50 3.86 2.22
C ILE A 27 9.25 3.03 2.48
N ALA A 28 8.40 2.88 1.48
CA ALA A 28 7.29 1.93 1.52
C ALA A 28 7.62 0.71 0.66
N TYR A 29 7.45 -0.48 1.23
CA TYR A 29 7.43 -1.74 0.50
C TYR A 29 5.98 -2.21 0.40
N THR A 30 5.52 -2.38 -0.84
CA THR A 30 4.12 -2.74 -1.10
C THR A 30 3.98 -4.13 -1.70
N ILE A 31 2.93 -4.83 -1.27
CA ILE A 31 2.43 -6.05 -1.93
C ILE A 31 0.96 -5.85 -2.30
N SER A 32 0.50 -6.56 -3.33
CA SER A 32 -0.91 -6.64 -3.71
C SER A 32 -1.47 -8.03 -3.43
N VAL A 33 -2.64 -8.11 -2.82
CA VAL A 33 -3.34 -9.37 -2.52
C VAL A 33 -4.77 -9.26 -3.06
N ALA A 34 -5.00 -9.96 -4.18
CA ALA A 34 -6.25 -9.88 -4.94
C ALA A 34 -7.23 -11.05 -4.66
N ALA A 35 -6.73 -12.14 -4.08
CA ALA A 35 -7.52 -13.33 -3.76
C ALA A 35 -6.96 -13.99 -2.48
N ASP A 36 -7.66 -15.00 -1.95
CA ASP A 36 -7.18 -15.85 -0.87
C ASP A 36 -6.40 -17.06 -1.39
N GLY A 37 -5.28 -17.41 -0.74
CA GLY A 37 -4.43 -18.51 -1.20
C GLY A 37 -3.10 -18.68 -0.45
N PRO A 38 -2.18 -19.51 -0.95
CA PRO A 38 -0.98 -19.95 -0.22
C PRO A 38 0.15 -18.91 -0.16
N TYR A 39 -0.10 -17.66 -0.52
CA TYR A 39 0.92 -16.59 -0.62
C TYR A 39 1.22 -15.88 0.70
N LYS A 40 0.45 -16.15 1.77
CA LYS A 40 0.67 -15.58 3.11
C LYS A 40 2.06 -15.88 3.66
N ASP A 41 2.59 -17.08 3.42
CA ASP A 41 3.92 -17.48 3.88
C ASP A 41 5.00 -16.71 3.11
N GLY A 42 4.81 -16.52 1.81
CA GLY A 42 5.68 -15.67 0.98
C GLY A 42 5.70 -14.22 1.45
N ALA A 43 4.54 -13.66 1.80
CA ALA A 43 4.45 -12.31 2.36
C ALA A 43 5.15 -12.19 3.73
N ALA A 44 5.07 -13.22 4.58
CA ALA A 44 5.76 -13.25 5.86
C ALA A 44 7.30 -13.35 5.70
N VAL A 45 7.77 -14.22 4.81
CA VAL A 45 9.20 -14.35 4.50
C VAL A 45 9.75 -13.06 3.89
N LEU A 46 9.02 -12.44 2.97
CA LEU A 46 9.40 -11.16 2.37
C LEU A 46 9.50 -10.06 3.43
N ALA A 47 8.51 -9.95 4.32
CA ALA A 47 8.53 -9.00 5.44
C ALA A 47 9.76 -9.20 6.33
N HIS A 48 10.10 -10.46 6.66
CA HIS A 48 11.30 -10.78 7.44
C HIS A 48 12.59 -10.38 6.70
N ALA A 49 12.70 -10.70 5.41
CA ALA A 49 13.87 -10.37 4.60
C ALA A 49 14.08 -8.86 4.49
N ILE A 50 13.01 -8.08 4.26
CA ILE A 50 13.06 -6.62 4.23
C ILE A 50 13.55 -6.07 5.56
N ARG A 51 12.94 -6.50 6.69
CA ARG A 51 13.36 -6.06 8.03
C ARG A 51 14.83 -6.34 8.31
N LYS A 52 15.33 -7.49 7.87
CA LYS A 52 16.74 -7.85 8.02
C LYS A 52 17.63 -6.93 7.17
N ALA A 53 17.23 -6.64 5.93
CA ALA A 53 18.00 -5.80 5.01
C ALA A 53 18.05 -4.32 5.44
N VAL A 54 16.97 -3.82 6.06
CA VAL A 54 16.87 -2.41 6.48
C VAL A 54 17.37 -2.16 7.90
N LYS A 55 17.80 -3.18 8.64
CA LYS A 55 18.23 -3.06 10.04
C LYS A 55 19.32 -2.00 10.26
N ASP A 56 20.27 -1.92 9.32
CA ASP A 56 21.40 -1.00 9.37
C ASP A 56 21.20 0.21 8.43
N SER A 57 19.98 0.41 7.93
CA SER A 57 19.64 1.50 7.01
C SER A 57 19.29 2.78 7.78
N HIS A 58 19.68 3.94 7.23
CA HIS A 58 19.26 5.26 7.74
C HIS A 58 17.81 5.60 7.40
N TYR A 59 17.13 4.77 6.60
CA TYR A 59 15.76 4.99 6.16
C TYR A 59 14.77 4.31 7.09
N SER A 60 13.68 4.99 7.42
CA SER A 60 12.53 4.33 8.03
C SER A 60 11.76 3.56 6.97
N MET A 61 11.20 2.41 7.34
CA MET A 61 10.47 1.55 6.42
C MET A 61 9.03 1.32 6.86
N GLU A 62 8.14 1.12 5.89
CA GLU A 62 6.78 0.64 6.11
C GLU A 62 6.43 -0.50 5.16
N LEU A 63 5.75 -1.52 5.70
CA LEU A 63 5.19 -2.61 4.92
C LEU A 63 3.71 -2.32 4.70
N ILE A 64 3.27 -2.27 3.45
CA ILE A 64 1.88 -1.95 3.08
C ILE A 64 1.34 -3.06 2.20
N ALA A 65 0.26 -3.70 2.63
CA ALA A 65 -0.48 -4.67 1.83
C ALA A 65 -1.73 -4.00 1.26
N MET A 66 -1.82 -3.93 -0.06
CA MET A 66 -3.04 -3.54 -0.76
C MET A 66 -3.91 -4.77 -0.92
N VAL A 67 -5.03 -4.80 -0.22
CA VAL A 67 -5.87 -6.00 -0.12
C VAL A 67 -7.21 -5.72 -0.79
N HIS A 68 -7.62 -6.61 -1.68
CA HIS A 68 -8.92 -6.51 -2.32
C HIS A 68 -10.02 -6.93 -1.30
N PRO A 69 -11.19 -6.27 -1.27
CA PRO A 69 -12.25 -6.57 -0.29
C PRO A 69 -12.78 -8.02 -0.32
N SER A 70 -12.56 -8.76 -1.42
CA SER A 70 -12.93 -10.17 -1.51
C SER A 70 -11.98 -11.11 -0.73
N VAL A 71 -10.86 -10.60 -0.23
CA VAL A 71 -9.86 -11.38 0.52
C VAL A 71 -10.24 -11.36 2.00
N THR A 72 -10.43 -12.55 2.57
CA THR A 72 -10.92 -12.69 3.95
C THR A 72 -9.91 -13.40 4.83
N THR A 73 -9.40 -14.56 4.38
CA THR A 73 -8.57 -15.43 5.23
C THR A 73 -7.12 -14.94 5.33
N THR A 74 -6.60 -14.36 4.26
CA THR A 74 -5.21 -13.88 4.16
C THR A 74 -5.00 -12.60 4.98
N HIS A 75 -6.07 -11.83 5.20
CA HIS A 75 -6.03 -10.57 5.91
C HIS A 75 -5.42 -10.73 7.32
N ALA A 76 -5.94 -11.63 8.16
CA ALA A 76 -5.41 -11.86 9.50
C ALA A 76 -3.91 -12.23 9.49
N SER A 77 -3.49 -13.05 8.51
CA SER A 77 -2.10 -13.50 8.39
C SER A 77 -1.13 -12.35 8.09
N LEU A 78 -1.55 -11.39 7.26
CA LEU A 78 -0.75 -10.21 6.93
C LEU A 78 -0.58 -9.29 8.14
N THR A 79 -1.61 -9.15 8.96
CA THR A 79 -1.54 -8.39 10.22
C THR A 79 -0.51 -9.00 11.17
N TYR A 80 -0.48 -10.33 11.32
CA TYR A 80 0.55 -11.01 12.13
C TYR A 80 1.97 -10.75 11.61
N ALA A 81 2.15 -10.67 10.30
CA ALA A 81 3.42 -10.31 9.67
C ALA A 81 3.70 -8.79 9.66
N SER A 82 2.91 -7.99 10.39
CA SER A 82 3.00 -6.52 10.53
C SER A 82 2.95 -5.74 9.22
N TRP A 83 2.19 -6.25 8.25
CA TRP A 83 1.78 -5.44 7.10
C TRP A 83 0.69 -4.47 7.55
N LYS A 84 0.77 -3.21 7.10
CA LYS A 84 -0.34 -2.26 7.20
C LYS A 84 -1.32 -2.52 6.07
N HIS A 85 -2.60 -2.57 6.39
CA HIS A 85 -3.63 -2.91 5.42
C HIS A 85 -4.14 -1.65 4.72
N LEU A 86 -4.20 -1.73 3.40
CA LEU A 86 -4.81 -0.73 2.55
C LEU A 86 -5.88 -1.41 1.70
N ASP A 87 -7.06 -1.55 2.28
CA ASP A 87 -8.18 -2.22 1.62
C ASP A 87 -8.75 -1.32 0.52
N ARG A 88 -8.68 -1.80 -0.72
CA ARG A 88 -9.06 -1.04 -1.92
C ARG A 88 -9.61 -1.96 -3.00
N ASP A 89 -10.66 -1.50 -3.67
CA ASP A 89 -11.13 -2.14 -4.91
C ASP A 89 -10.21 -1.76 -6.08
N VAL A 90 -10.34 -2.46 -7.20
CA VAL A 90 -9.63 -2.17 -8.44
C VAL A 90 -9.96 -0.74 -8.90
N PRO A 91 -8.95 0.11 -9.18
CA PRO A 91 -9.18 1.52 -9.49
C PRO A 91 -9.75 1.77 -10.90
N LEU A 92 -10.11 0.72 -11.64
CA LEU A 92 -10.54 0.82 -13.03
C LEU A 92 -11.54 -0.26 -13.42
N ASP A 93 -12.51 0.14 -14.23
CA ASP A 93 -13.42 -0.78 -14.91
C ASP A 93 -12.76 -1.32 -16.17
N VAL A 94 -12.50 -2.63 -16.19
CA VAL A 94 -11.88 -3.34 -17.32
C VAL A 94 -12.60 -3.08 -18.63
N LYS A 95 -13.93 -2.92 -18.58
CA LYS A 95 -14.75 -2.66 -19.78
C LYS A 95 -14.43 -1.30 -20.41
N LYS A 96 -13.96 -0.34 -19.62
CA LYS A 96 -13.60 1.03 -20.05
C LYS A 96 -12.15 1.14 -20.54
N ILE A 97 -11.32 0.11 -20.39
CA ILE A 97 -9.94 0.13 -20.90
C ILE A 97 -9.96 0.29 -22.42
N LYS A 98 -9.27 1.31 -22.95
CA LYS A 98 -9.13 1.51 -24.40
C LYS A 98 -8.18 0.45 -24.99
N GLY A 99 -8.49 -0.01 -26.20
CA GLY A 99 -7.73 -1.07 -26.89
C GLY A 99 -8.28 -2.47 -26.63
N THR A 100 -8.44 -3.24 -27.70
CA THR A 100 -8.99 -4.61 -27.66
C THR A 100 -8.03 -5.61 -27.04
N TYR A 101 -6.72 -5.40 -27.20
CA TYR A 101 -5.68 -6.26 -26.66
C TYR A 101 -5.72 -6.32 -25.13
N MET A 102 -5.63 -5.16 -24.46
CA MET A 102 -5.61 -5.08 -22.99
C MET A 102 -6.90 -5.66 -22.40
N ARG A 103 -8.08 -5.31 -22.94
CA ARG A 103 -9.36 -5.85 -22.46
C ARG A 103 -9.45 -7.38 -22.55
N LYS A 104 -8.93 -7.97 -23.62
CA LYS A 104 -8.98 -9.43 -23.84
C LYS A 104 -7.96 -10.17 -22.97
N ASN A 105 -6.77 -9.60 -22.81
CA ASN A 105 -5.67 -10.26 -22.12
C ASN A 105 -5.75 -10.11 -20.60
N SER A 106 -6.32 -9.00 -20.08
CA SER A 106 -6.53 -8.79 -18.64
C SER A 106 -7.59 -9.70 -18.02
N ALA A 107 -8.42 -10.37 -18.84
CA ALA A 107 -9.48 -11.27 -18.38
C ALA A 107 -9.17 -12.76 -18.62
N LYS A 108 -8.04 -13.09 -19.28
CA LYS A 108 -7.77 -14.47 -19.73
C LYS A 108 -6.33 -14.96 -19.58
N ASN A 109 -5.37 -14.12 -19.16
CA ASN A 109 -3.97 -14.53 -19.09
C ASN A 109 -3.54 -14.88 -17.66
N GLY A 110 -3.82 -16.13 -17.25
CA GLY A 110 -3.24 -16.77 -16.06
C GLY A 110 -3.98 -16.50 -14.74
N CYS A 111 -3.29 -16.73 -13.62
CA CYS A 111 -3.76 -16.51 -12.23
C CYS A 111 -4.02 -15.02 -11.88
N CYS A 112 -3.99 -14.13 -12.86
CA CYS A 112 -3.90 -12.68 -12.71
C CYS A 112 -5.02 -12.00 -13.48
N ASP A 113 -6.22 -12.08 -12.92
CA ASP A 113 -7.36 -11.34 -13.44
C ASP A 113 -7.22 -9.85 -13.16
N ALA A 114 -8.18 -9.07 -13.65
CA ALA A 114 -8.28 -7.64 -13.43
C ALA A 114 -8.14 -7.18 -11.97
N LEU A 115 -8.41 -8.05 -11.00
CA LEU A 115 -8.20 -7.79 -9.58
C LEU A 115 -6.75 -7.44 -9.24
N GLU A 116 -5.78 -7.95 -10.00
CA GLU A 116 -4.36 -7.60 -9.84
C GLU A 116 -4.08 -6.11 -10.07
N LEU A 117 -4.95 -5.41 -10.79
CA LEU A 117 -4.78 -3.97 -11.05
C LEU A 117 -4.94 -3.13 -9.78
N ILE A 118 -5.34 -3.73 -8.64
CA ILE A 118 -5.24 -3.11 -7.31
C ILE A 118 -3.83 -2.57 -7.02
N LYS A 119 -2.77 -3.16 -7.60
CA LYS A 119 -1.39 -2.68 -7.44
C LYS A 119 -1.18 -1.24 -7.91
N LEU A 120 -2.05 -0.71 -8.76
CA LEU A 120 -1.98 0.68 -9.22
C LEU A 120 -2.24 1.68 -8.09
N HIS A 121 -2.88 1.28 -6.98
CA HIS A 121 -2.99 2.10 -5.78
C HIS A 121 -1.63 2.47 -5.18
N ALA A 122 -0.58 1.72 -5.50
CA ALA A 122 0.78 2.08 -5.14
C ALA A 122 1.19 3.44 -5.71
N CYS A 123 0.75 3.77 -6.93
CA CYS A 123 1.02 5.09 -7.52
C CYS A 123 0.35 6.25 -6.78
N LEU A 124 -0.65 5.97 -5.94
CA LEU A 124 -1.37 6.95 -5.14
C LEU A 124 -0.80 7.08 -3.71
N LEU A 125 0.22 6.31 -3.36
CA LEU A 125 0.87 6.45 -2.06
C LEU A 125 1.78 7.69 -2.06
N ASP A 126 1.42 8.64 -1.21
CA ASP A 126 2.18 9.86 -0.97
C ASP A 126 2.91 9.80 0.39
N GLY A 127 3.90 10.67 0.58
CA GLY A 127 4.67 10.76 1.84
C GLY A 127 5.80 9.74 1.99
N TYR A 128 6.15 9.04 0.92
CA TYR A 128 7.32 8.15 0.82
C TYR A 128 8.30 8.65 -0.24
N HIS A 129 9.59 8.54 0.07
CA HIS A 129 10.67 8.94 -0.84
C HIS A 129 10.95 7.87 -1.90
N LEU A 130 10.79 6.61 -1.50
CA LEU A 130 10.93 5.46 -2.38
C LEU A 130 9.76 4.50 -2.15
N LEU A 131 9.17 4.06 -3.25
CA LEU A 131 8.17 3.01 -3.27
C LEU A 131 8.71 1.81 -4.03
N SER A 132 8.84 0.67 -3.34
CA SER A 132 9.23 -0.61 -3.93
C SER A 132 8.02 -1.53 -4.00
N ILE A 133 7.53 -1.75 -5.22
CA ILE A 133 6.34 -2.57 -5.46
C ILE A 133 6.77 -3.99 -5.80
N TRP A 134 6.37 -4.95 -4.97
CA TRP A 134 6.63 -6.37 -5.17
C TRP A 134 5.39 -7.05 -5.74
N THR A 135 5.43 -7.32 -7.04
CA THR A 135 4.36 -8.04 -7.73
C THR A 135 4.75 -9.50 -7.87
N TRP A 136 4.07 -10.40 -7.17
CA TRP A 136 4.29 -11.83 -7.32
C TRP A 136 3.48 -12.36 -8.50
N THR A 137 3.77 -11.88 -9.72
CA THR A 137 3.32 -12.48 -10.98
C THR A 137 3.88 -11.75 -12.16
N LEU A 138 4.93 -12.31 -12.76
CA LEU A 138 5.11 -12.36 -14.20
C LEU A 138 5.72 -13.73 -14.49
N ARG A 139 4.93 -14.61 -15.11
CA ARG A 139 5.47 -15.78 -15.80
C ARG A 139 6.12 -15.31 -17.12
N PHE A 140 7.03 -14.35 -17.04
CA PHE A 140 8.13 -14.28 -17.98
C PHE A 140 9.21 -15.15 -17.37
N ARG A 141 9.63 -16.19 -18.10
CA ARG A 141 10.88 -16.89 -17.80
C ARG A 141 11.94 -15.81 -17.49
N ASN A 142 12.43 -15.80 -16.25
CA ASN A 142 13.59 -15.04 -15.78
C ASN A 142 13.51 -13.50 -15.80
N LEU A 143 12.44 -12.86 -15.31
CA LEU A 143 12.52 -11.42 -15.02
C LEU A 143 11.76 -11.02 -13.74
N TRP A 144 12.50 -10.58 -12.72
CA TRP A 144 11.97 -9.88 -11.56
C TRP A 144 11.63 -8.45 -11.99
N THR A 145 10.35 -8.08 -12.07
CA THR A 145 9.98 -6.67 -12.33
C THR A 145 9.99 -5.90 -11.03
N HIS A 146 11.15 -5.34 -10.70
CA HIS A 146 11.28 -4.33 -9.66
C HIS A 146 10.85 -2.98 -10.23
N CYS A 147 9.69 -2.48 -9.80
CA CYS A 147 9.30 -1.10 -10.08
C CYS A 147 9.63 -0.24 -8.86
N SER A 148 10.69 0.55 -8.98
CA SER A 148 11.02 1.60 -8.01
C SER A 148 10.52 2.92 -8.54
N ILE A 149 9.64 3.58 -7.79
CA ILE A 149 9.26 4.96 -8.07
C ILE A 149 10.05 5.82 -7.09
N PHE A 150 11.02 6.57 -7.62
CA PHE A 150 11.72 7.61 -6.88
C PHE A 150 10.94 8.92 -7.02
N ARG A 151 10.61 9.54 -5.90
CA ARG A 151 10.04 10.90 -5.86
C ARG A 151 11.06 11.83 -5.21
N THR A 152 11.37 12.92 -5.91
CA THR A 152 12.25 14.01 -5.44
C THR A 152 11.48 15.00 -4.61
#